data_AF-A0A3S1APD5-F1
#
_entry.id   AF-A0A3S1APD5-F1
#
_cell.length_a   1.000
_cell.length_b   1.000
_cell.length_c   1.000
_cell.angle_alpha   90.00
_cell.angle_beta   90.00
_cell.angle_gamma   90.00
#
_symmetry.space_group_name_H-M   'P 1'
#
loop_
_entity.id
_entity.type
_entity.pdbx_description
1 polymer ?
#
loop_
_entity_poly.entity_id
_entity_poly.type
_entity_poly.pdbx_seq_one_letter_code
_entity_poly.pdbx_strand_id
1 'polypeptide(L)'
;MAQERENAAEEIVQEATEEQAEVTQENETEAVIQEDPRLEELRKQAEEANGRYLRAQADFDNYRRRTLKEKEELAQYASVKLIESLLPVIDNFGRALATSGESADSQSFSKGVDMIYRQLWQVLDGEGLKAMDPVGQPFDPEYHQAIMQVESDEYEEGTVVEVVQSGYILKDKVIRPAMVKVSG
;
A
#
# COMPACT_ATOMS: atom_id res chain seq x y z
N MET A 1 -93.19 32.85 40.40
CA MET A 1 -93.53 31.72 39.50
C MET A 1 -93.05 31.90 38.06
N ALA A 2 -92.98 33.12 37.48
CA ALA A 2 -92.42 33.32 36.13
C ALA A 2 -90.87 33.43 36.12
N GLN A 3 -90.28 34.10 37.13
CA GLN A 3 -88.83 34.33 37.22
C GLN A 3 -88.01 33.05 37.50
N GLU A 4 -88.59 32.05 38.17
CA GLU A 4 -87.89 30.81 38.55
C GLU A 4 -87.81 29.79 37.39
N ARG A 5 -88.63 29.95 36.35
CA ARG A 5 -88.60 29.09 35.16
C ARG A 5 -87.65 29.58 34.08
N GLU A 6 -87.28 30.86 34.11
CA GLU A 6 -86.37 31.47 33.15
C GLU A 6 -84.90 31.18 33.54
N ASN A 7 -84.58 31.29 34.83
CA ASN A 7 -83.24 30.93 35.35
C ASN A 7 -82.93 29.43 35.21
N ALA A 8 -83.92 28.54 35.39
CA ALA A 8 -83.73 27.10 35.21
C ALA A 8 -83.51 26.71 33.74
N ALA A 9 -83.93 27.52 32.77
CA ALA A 9 -83.72 27.25 31.35
C ALA A 9 -82.32 27.71 30.87
N GLU A 10 -81.76 28.77 31.48
CA GLU A 10 -80.39 29.22 31.19
C GLU A 10 -79.32 28.30 31.80
N GLU A 11 -79.58 27.72 32.97
CA GLU A 11 -78.65 26.80 33.66
C GLU A 11 -78.48 25.47 32.89
N ILE A 12 -79.57 24.93 32.34
CA ILE A 12 -79.54 23.68 31.54
C ILE A 12 -78.83 23.88 30.18
N VAL A 13 -78.90 25.09 29.62
CA VAL A 13 -78.21 25.43 28.36
C VAL A 13 -76.72 25.64 28.59
N GLN A 14 -76.30 26.20 29.73
CA GLN A 14 -74.87 26.31 30.08
C GLN A 14 -74.23 24.94 30.39
N GLU A 15 -74.91 24.08 31.15
CA GLU A 15 -74.39 22.75 31.53
C GLU A 15 -74.24 21.83 30.29
N ALA A 16 -75.18 21.90 29.33
CA ALA A 16 -75.09 21.15 28.07
C ALA A 16 -74.03 21.70 27.10
N THR A 17 -73.64 22.96 27.22
CA THR A 17 -72.61 23.59 26.37
C THR A 17 -71.20 23.36 26.94
N GLU A 18 -71.07 23.23 28.27
CA GLU A 18 -69.80 22.88 28.93
C GLU A 18 -69.48 21.38 28.82
N GLU A 19 -70.46 20.48 28.94
CA GLU A 19 -70.25 19.03 28.67
C GLU A 19 -69.86 18.74 27.20
N GLN A 20 -70.39 19.49 26.23
CA GLN A 20 -69.97 19.36 24.83
C GLN A 20 -68.60 19.99 24.54
N ALA A 21 -68.16 20.98 25.33
CA ALA A 21 -66.84 21.60 25.18
C ALA A 21 -65.72 20.77 25.83
N GLU A 22 -65.97 20.14 26.98
CA GLU A 22 -65.01 19.24 27.65
C GLU A 22 -64.81 17.92 26.88
N VAL A 23 -65.89 17.32 26.36
CA VAL A 23 -65.80 16.07 25.55
C VAL A 23 -65.07 16.29 24.21
N THR A 24 -65.01 17.53 23.73
CA THR A 24 -64.31 17.86 22.46
C THR A 24 -62.83 18.22 22.69
N GLN A 25 -62.44 18.73 23.87
CA GLN A 25 -61.05 19.11 24.16
C GLN A 25 -60.20 17.98 24.76
N GLU A 26 -60.78 17.01 25.48
CA GLU A 26 -60.02 15.88 26.02
C GLU A 26 -59.66 14.83 24.96
N ASN A 27 -60.39 14.77 23.84
CA ASN A 27 -60.17 13.79 22.77
C ASN A 27 -59.09 14.20 21.75
N GLU A 28 -58.58 15.43 21.79
CA GLU A 28 -57.55 15.91 20.86
C GLU A 28 -56.13 15.88 21.43
N THR A 29 -55.97 15.69 22.75
CA THR A 29 -54.65 15.73 23.40
C THR A 29 -54.10 14.34 23.76
N GLU A 30 -54.94 13.30 23.73
CA GLU A 30 -54.54 11.89 23.78
C GLU A 30 -54.52 11.23 22.38
N ALA A 31 -54.17 11.99 21.35
CA ALA A 31 -53.41 11.41 20.24
C ALA A 31 -52.03 11.02 20.78
N VAL A 32 -52.02 9.95 21.58
CA VAL A 32 -50.83 9.19 21.95
C VAL A 32 -50.02 9.10 20.68
N ILE A 33 -48.77 9.56 20.79
CA ILE A 33 -47.71 9.45 19.80
C ILE A 33 -47.58 7.96 19.47
N GLN A 34 -48.48 7.42 18.66
CA GLN A 34 -48.25 6.18 17.96
C GLN A 34 -47.17 6.59 16.98
N GLU A 35 -45.92 6.23 17.31
CA GLU A 35 -44.86 6.22 16.32
C GLU A 35 -45.45 5.48 15.11
N ASP A 36 -45.75 6.22 14.04
CA ASP A 36 -46.29 5.63 12.82
C ASP A 36 -45.32 4.49 12.46
N PRO A 37 -45.75 3.22 12.41
CA PRO A 37 -44.86 2.11 12.13
C PRO A 37 -44.10 2.33 10.80
N ARG A 38 -44.63 3.15 9.89
CA ARG A 38 -43.95 3.59 8.68
C ARG A 38 -42.76 4.52 8.94
N LEU A 39 -42.82 5.39 9.96
CA LEU A 39 -41.71 6.26 10.36
C LEU A 39 -40.55 5.44 10.94
N GLU A 40 -40.84 4.44 11.78
CA GLU A 40 -39.81 3.57 12.33
C GLU A 40 -39.17 2.69 11.25
N GLU A 41 -39.98 2.16 10.33
CA GLU A 41 -39.52 1.40 9.17
C GLU A 41 -38.66 2.24 8.21
N LEU A 42 -39.05 3.50 7.96
CA LEU A 42 -38.23 4.47 7.19
C LEU A 42 -36.91 4.79 7.90
N ARG A 43 -36.92 5.00 9.22
CA ARG A 43 -35.69 5.25 10.00
C ARG A 43 -34.73 4.08 9.91
N LYS A 44 -35.23 2.85 10.06
CA LYS A 44 -34.43 1.63 9.91
C LYS A 44 -33.84 1.51 8.51
N GLN A 45 -34.63 1.75 7.46
CA GLN A 45 -34.14 1.74 6.09
C GLN A 45 -33.08 2.81 5.84
N ALA A 46 -33.23 4.00 6.43
CA ALA A 46 -32.25 5.08 6.35
C ALA A 46 -30.95 4.72 7.08
N GLU A 47 -31.03 4.13 8.27
CA GLU A 47 -29.86 3.63 9.01
C GLU A 47 -29.15 2.50 8.25
N GLU A 48 -29.88 1.55 7.68
CA GLU A 48 -29.31 0.50 6.85
C GLU A 48 -28.64 1.07 5.59
N ALA A 49 -29.27 2.04 4.92
CA ALA A 49 -28.70 2.71 3.75
C ALA A 49 -27.45 3.51 4.12
N ASN A 50 -27.46 4.23 5.24
CA ASN A 50 -26.31 4.98 5.73
C ASN A 50 -25.17 4.03 6.13
N GLY A 51 -25.47 2.91 6.80
CA GLY A 51 -24.50 1.87 7.13
C GLY A 51 -23.87 1.25 5.89
N ARG A 52 -24.69 0.96 4.85
CA ARG A 52 -24.19 0.50 3.54
C ARG A 52 -23.30 1.55 2.88
N TYR A 53 -23.70 2.83 2.91
CA TYR A 53 -22.93 3.93 2.34
C TYR A 53 -21.57 4.11 3.04
N LEU A 54 -21.55 4.17 4.37
CA LEU A 54 -20.32 4.31 5.17
C LEU A 54 -19.36 3.14 4.93
N ARG A 55 -19.88 1.92 4.83
CA ARG A 55 -19.07 0.74 4.51
C ARG A 55 -18.48 0.83 3.10
N ALA A 56 -19.30 1.17 2.10
CA ALA A 56 -18.84 1.33 0.72
C ALA A 56 -17.79 2.46 0.59
N GLN A 57 -17.97 3.56 1.34
CA GLN A 57 -16.98 4.64 1.42
C GLN A 57 -15.66 4.16 2.03
N ALA A 58 -15.71 3.42 3.14
CA ALA A 58 -14.52 2.84 3.76
C ALA A 58 -13.80 1.85 2.83
N ASP A 59 -14.54 0.99 2.12
CA ASP A 59 -13.99 0.06 1.14
C ASP A 59 -13.32 0.81 -0.02
N PHE A 60 -13.92 1.91 -0.50
CA PHE A 60 -13.35 2.75 -1.54
C PHE A 60 -12.06 3.45 -1.09
N ASP A 61 -12.02 3.99 0.13
CA ASP A 61 -10.82 4.62 0.68
C ASP A 61 -9.69 3.61 0.86
N ASN A 62 -10.01 2.40 1.32
CA ASN A 62 -9.05 1.30 1.41
C ASN A 62 -8.54 0.86 0.04
N TYR A 63 -9.44 0.71 -0.94
CA TYR A 63 -9.07 0.41 -2.33
C TYR A 63 -8.15 1.49 -2.91
N ARG A 64 -8.50 2.76 -2.76
CA ARG A 64 -7.69 3.89 -3.24
C ARG A 64 -6.30 3.89 -2.62
N ARG A 65 -6.20 3.69 -1.30
CA ARG A 65 -4.91 3.61 -0.60
C ARG A 65 -4.07 2.44 -1.12
N ARG A 66 -4.68 1.27 -1.28
CA ARG A 66 -4.01 0.08 -1.82
C ARG A 66 -3.52 0.29 -3.24
N THR A 67 -4.37 0.80 -4.13
CA THR A 67 -4.00 1.04 -5.53
C THR A 67 -2.91 2.10 -5.68
N LEU A 68 -2.87 3.12 -4.83
CA LEU A 68 -1.77 4.08 -4.83
C LEU A 68 -0.44 3.41 -4.47
N LYS A 69 -0.43 2.59 -3.42
CA LYS A 69 0.76 1.83 -3.00
C LYS A 69 1.23 0.86 -4.10
N GLU A 70 0.32 0.10 -4.70
CA GLU A 70 0.64 -0.82 -5.81
C GLU A 70 1.22 -0.07 -7.01
N LYS A 71 0.70 1.12 -7.35
CA LYS A 71 1.25 1.94 -8.44
C LYS A 71 2.66 2.45 -8.12
N GLU A 72 2.91 2.86 -6.88
CA GLU A 72 4.21 3.32 -6.44
C GLU A 72 5.24 2.18 -6.49
N GLU A 73 4.88 0.99 -6.00
CA GLU A 73 5.72 -0.22 -6.11
C GLU A 73 5.99 -0.59 -7.57
N LEU A 74 4.96 -0.60 -8.43
CA LEU A 74 5.14 -0.86 -9.86
C LEU A 74 6.08 0.15 -10.52
N ALA A 75 5.96 1.44 -10.18
CA ALA A 75 6.85 2.47 -10.69
C ALA A 75 8.29 2.29 -10.17
N GLN A 76 8.44 1.95 -8.89
CA GLN A 76 9.74 1.70 -8.26
C GLN A 76 10.49 0.55 -8.93
N TYR A 77 9.79 -0.50 -9.34
CA TYR A 77 10.38 -1.72 -9.89
C TYR A 77 10.18 -1.91 -11.39
N ALA A 78 9.64 -0.92 -12.11
CA ALA A 78 9.42 -1.00 -13.55
C ALA A 78 10.73 -1.26 -14.35
N SER A 79 11.86 -0.73 -13.87
CA SER A 79 13.17 -0.87 -14.50
C SER A 79 13.88 -2.18 -14.20
N VAL A 80 13.43 -2.97 -13.20
CA VAL A 80 14.08 -4.22 -12.75
C VAL A 80 14.39 -5.14 -13.92
N LYS A 81 13.37 -5.49 -14.71
CA LYS A 81 13.50 -6.45 -15.82
C LYS A 81 14.50 -5.98 -16.88
N LEU A 82 14.51 -4.68 -17.16
CA LEU A 82 15.46 -4.10 -18.12
C LEU A 82 16.88 -4.17 -17.55
N ILE A 83 17.07 -3.76 -16.30
CA ILE A 83 18.39 -3.77 -15.64
C ILE A 83 18.93 -5.21 -15.54
N GLU A 84 18.09 -6.18 -15.14
CA GLU A 84 18.43 -7.61 -15.13
C GLU A 84 18.95 -8.09 -16.50
N SER A 85 18.29 -7.68 -17.58
CA SER A 85 18.72 -8.04 -18.94
C SER A 85 20.02 -7.36 -19.38
N LEU A 86 20.39 -6.25 -18.75
CA LEU A 86 21.65 -5.53 -19.00
C LEU A 86 22.82 -6.10 -18.18
N LEU A 87 22.57 -6.82 -17.08
CA LEU A 87 23.65 -7.34 -16.23
C LEU A 87 24.69 -8.20 -16.98
N PRO A 88 24.33 -9.10 -17.92
CA PRO A 88 25.31 -9.84 -18.72
C PRO A 88 26.19 -8.92 -19.57
N VAL A 89 25.67 -7.78 -20.02
CA VAL A 89 26.42 -6.78 -20.78
C VAL A 89 27.44 -6.08 -19.88
N ILE A 90 27.03 -5.71 -18.66
CA ILE A 90 27.91 -5.12 -17.63
C ILE A 90 29.04 -6.10 -17.29
N ASP A 91 28.71 -7.38 -17.09
CA ASP A 91 29.72 -8.42 -16.82
C ASP A 91 30.72 -8.58 -17.98
N ASN A 92 30.23 -8.49 -19.23
CA ASN A 92 31.09 -8.54 -20.41
C ASN A 92 32.02 -7.33 -20.50
N PHE A 93 31.55 -6.12 -20.14
CA PHE A 93 32.42 -4.96 -20.06
C PHE A 93 33.53 -5.17 -19.02
N GLY A 94 33.20 -5.67 -17.83
CA GLY A 94 34.19 -6.01 -16.81
C GLY A 94 35.24 -7.00 -17.32
N ARG A 95 34.82 -8.09 -17.97
CA ARG A 95 35.73 -9.07 -18.58
C ARG A 95 36.60 -8.46 -19.67
N ALA A 96 36.02 -7.70 -20.60
CA ALA A 96 36.74 -7.12 -21.72
C ALA A 96 37.78 -6.07 -21.29
N LEU A 97 37.45 -5.26 -20.27
CA LEU A 97 38.38 -4.29 -19.69
C LEU A 97 39.53 -4.98 -18.96
N ALA A 98 39.27 -6.10 -18.27
CA ALA A 98 40.30 -6.89 -17.60
C ALA A 98 41.28 -7.59 -18.55
N THR A 99 40.86 -7.90 -19.78
CA THR A 99 41.70 -8.58 -20.79
C THR A 99 42.28 -7.64 -21.84
N SER A 100 42.37 -6.34 -21.54
CA SER A 100 42.87 -5.34 -22.49
C SER A 100 44.37 -5.56 -22.79
N GLY A 101 44.73 -5.54 -24.09
CA GLY A 101 46.10 -5.84 -24.54
C GLY A 101 47.11 -4.74 -24.18
N GLU A 102 48.40 -5.10 -24.11
CA GLU A 102 49.46 -4.20 -23.62
C GLU A 102 49.92 -3.12 -24.63
N SER A 103 49.50 -3.19 -25.89
CA SER A 103 49.89 -2.19 -26.89
C SER A 103 49.29 -0.81 -26.59
N ALA A 104 49.99 0.26 -26.93
CA ALA A 104 49.53 1.64 -26.70
C ALA A 104 48.16 1.93 -27.36
N ASP A 105 47.92 1.38 -28.56
CA ASP A 105 46.64 1.50 -29.25
C ASP A 105 45.52 0.76 -28.52
N SER A 106 45.79 -0.46 -28.00
CA SER A 106 44.82 -1.19 -27.16
C SER A 106 44.52 -0.45 -25.88
N GLN A 107 45.52 0.11 -25.20
CA GLN A 107 45.31 0.88 -23.97
C GLN A 107 44.46 2.13 -24.21
N SER A 108 44.71 2.86 -25.31
CA SER A 108 43.91 4.03 -25.68
C SER A 108 42.45 3.65 -25.98
N PHE A 109 42.24 2.56 -26.72
CA PHE A 109 40.91 2.04 -27.00
C PHE A 109 40.18 1.61 -25.73
N SER A 110 40.83 0.80 -24.88
CA SER A 110 40.27 0.33 -23.61
C SER A 110 39.94 1.46 -22.65
N LYS A 111 40.72 2.55 -22.65
CA LYS A 111 40.40 3.76 -21.90
C LYS A 111 39.11 4.42 -22.38
N GLY A 112 38.90 4.51 -23.69
CA GLY A 112 37.66 5.03 -24.27
C GLY A 112 36.44 4.16 -23.89
N VAL A 113 36.61 2.84 -23.94
CA VAL A 113 35.57 1.89 -23.51
C VAL A 113 35.28 2.00 -22.00
N ASP A 114 36.31 2.13 -21.16
CA ASP A 114 36.16 2.33 -19.71
C ASP A 114 35.37 3.61 -19.40
N MET A 115 35.59 4.70 -20.14
CA MET A 115 34.80 5.92 -19.98
C MET A 115 33.31 5.70 -20.26
N ILE A 116 32.97 4.95 -21.33
CA ILE A 116 31.58 4.62 -21.66
C ILE A 116 30.98 3.70 -20.59
N TYR A 117 31.75 2.71 -20.12
CA TYR A 117 31.33 1.80 -19.06
C TYR A 117 31.02 2.55 -17.77
N ARG A 118 31.89 3.48 -17.35
CA ARG A 118 31.65 4.34 -16.17
C ARG A 118 30.41 5.20 -16.32
N GLN A 119 30.17 5.77 -17.50
CA GLN A 119 28.95 6.55 -17.75
C GLN A 119 27.70 5.69 -17.64
N LEU A 120 27.71 4.48 -18.22
CA LEU A 120 26.62 3.52 -18.07
C LEU A 120 26.40 3.17 -16.59
N TRP A 121 27.48 2.88 -15.86
CA TRP A 121 27.41 2.58 -14.43
C TRP A 121 26.81 3.74 -13.62
N GLN A 122 27.21 4.99 -13.89
CA GLN A 122 26.65 6.16 -13.23
C GLN A 122 25.13 6.30 -13.44
N VAL A 123 24.63 5.99 -14.64
CA VAL A 123 23.18 6.01 -14.92
C VAL A 123 22.47 4.94 -14.10
N LEU A 124 23.03 3.72 -14.06
CA LEU A 124 22.43 2.61 -13.32
C LEU A 124 22.48 2.82 -11.80
N ASP A 125 23.58 3.34 -11.27
CA ASP A 125 23.73 3.71 -9.86
C ASP A 125 22.73 4.82 -9.48
N GLY A 126 22.51 5.79 -10.37
CA GLY A 126 21.48 6.81 -10.21
C GLY A 126 20.04 6.27 -10.16
N GLU A 127 19.76 5.17 -10.87
CA GLU A 127 18.50 4.42 -10.78
C GLU A 127 18.40 3.54 -9.51
N GLY A 128 19.49 3.45 -8.73
CA GLY A 128 19.59 2.73 -7.47
C GLY A 128 20.23 1.34 -7.58
N LEU A 129 20.91 1.01 -8.68
CA LEU A 129 21.63 -0.26 -8.83
C LEU A 129 22.95 -0.22 -8.06
N LYS A 130 23.19 -1.21 -7.19
CA LYS A 130 24.42 -1.36 -6.44
C LYS A 130 25.03 -2.73 -6.65
N ALA A 131 26.34 -2.77 -6.87
CA ALA A 131 27.12 -4.01 -6.86
C ALA A 131 27.33 -4.48 -5.41
N MET A 132 27.23 -5.79 -5.19
CA MET A 132 27.60 -6.42 -3.93
C MET A 132 29.11 -6.67 -3.89
N ASP A 133 29.73 -6.46 -2.72
CA ASP A 133 31.10 -6.84 -2.44
C ASP A 133 31.16 -7.69 -1.15
N PRO A 134 30.81 -8.98 -1.24
CA PRO A 134 30.69 -9.84 -0.07
C PRO A 134 32.00 -10.50 0.37
N VAL A 135 33.13 -10.25 -0.29
CA VAL A 135 34.41 -10.89 0.09
C VAL A 135 34.76 -10.56 1.55
N GLY A 136 35.05 -11.59 2.35
CA GLY A 136 35.29 -11.48 3.78
C GLY A 136 34.05 -11.32 4.65
N GLN A 137 32.84 -11.33 4.08
CA GLN A 137 31.58 -11.29 4.83
C GLN A 137 31.01 -12.71 5.02
N PRO A 138 30.21 -12.95 6.07
CA PRO A 138 29.52 -14.22 6.24
C PRO A 138 28.60 -14.51 5.05
N PHE A 139 28.51 -15.77 4.66
CA PHE A 139 27.59 -16.20 3.62
C PHE A 139 26.14 -16.02 4.05
N ASP A 140 25.35 -15.35 3.22
CA ASP A 140 23.92 -15.15 3.39
C ASP A 140 23.17 -15.67 2.14
N PRO A 141 22.34 -16.72 2.25
CA PRO A 141 21.55 -17.24 1.13
C PRO A 141 20.60 -16.22 0.48
N GLU A 142 20.22 -15.15 1.16
CA GLU A 142 19.35 -14.11 0.60
C GLU A 142 20.09 -13.24 -0.44
N TYR A 143 21.40 -13.06 -0.26
CA TYR A 143 22.23 -12.20 -1.12
C TYR A 143 23.21 -12.99 -1.99
N HIS A 144 23.58 -14.20 -1.57
CA HIS A 144 24.68 -14.97 -2.15
C HIS A 144 24.22 -16.35 -2.61
N GLN A 145 24.82 -16.81 -3.70
CA GLN A 145 24.71 -18.17 -4.22
C GLN A 145 26.07 -18.85 -4.10
N ALA A 146 26.22 -19.76 -3.14
CA ALA A 146 27.46 -20.53 -2.99
C ALA A 146 27.56 -21.56 -4.13
N ILE A 147 28.64 -21.49 -4.91
CA ILE A 147 28.90 -22.42 -6.01
C ILE A 147 29.97 -23.46 -5.68
N MET A 148 30.82 -23.17 -4.68
CA MET A 148 31.94 -24.02 -4.30
C MET A 148 32.37 -23.72 -2.86
N GLN A 149 32.78 -24.75 -2.13
CA GLN A 149 33.52 -24.63 -0.89
C GLN A 149 35.02 -24.75 -1.16
N VAL A 150 35.81 -23.89 -0.52
CA VAL A 150 37.28 -23.89 -0.64
C VAL A 150 37.91 -23.87 0.74
N GLU A 151 39.02 -24.59 0.91
CA GLU A 151 39.83 -24.46 2.11
C GLU A 151 40.45 -23.05 2.13
N SER A 152 40.32 -22.36 3.27
CA SER A 152 40.84 -21.01 3.46
C SER A 152 41.51 -20.91 4.82
N ASP A 153 42.79 -20.55 4.84
CA ASP A 153 43.53 -20.24 6.06
C ASP A 153 43.30 -18.78 6.52
N GLU A 154 42.68 -17.96 5.67
CA GLU A 154 42.50 -16.51 5.88
C GLU A 154 41.13 -16.15 6.48
N TYR A 155 40.11 -16.98 6.25
CA TYR A 155 38.73 -16.69 6.65
C TYR A 155 38.11 -17.84 7.44
N GLU A 156 37.30 -17.49 8.46
CA GLU A 156 36.54 -18.46 9.25
C GLU A 156 35.54 -19.24 8.38
N GLU A 157 35.18 -20.45 8.78
CA GLU A 157 34.22 -21.32 8.07
C GLU A 157 32.88 -20.60 7.81
N GLY A 158 32.35 -20.72 6.59
CA GLY A 158 31.10 -20.07 6.19
C GLY A 158 31.25 -18.60 5.75
N THR A 159 32.47 -18.13 5.49
CA THR A 159 32.77 -16.79 4.98
C THR A 159 32.96 -16.81 3.47
N VAL A 160 32.55 -15.74 2.79
CA VAL A 160 32.78 -15.60 1.35
C VAL A 160 34.25 -15.29 1.08
N VAL A 161 34.90 -16.16 0.31
CA VAL A 161 36.33 -16.06 -0.03
C VAL A 161 36.54 -15.34 -1.37
N GLU A 162 35.68 -15.61 -2.35
CA GLU A 162 35.83 -15.06 -3.70
C GLU A 162 34.46 -14.88 -4.37
N VAL A 163 34.32 -13.81 -5.15
CA VAL A 163 33.15 -13.56 -6.00
C VAL A 163 33.47 -13.98 -7.42
N VAL A 164 32.78 -15.01 -7.92
CA VAL A 164 32.93 -15.50 -9.30
C VAL A 164 32.04 -14.71 -10.26
N GLN A 165 30.88 -14.25 -9.79
CA GLN A 165 30.04 -13.32 -10.52
C GLN A 165 29.43 -12.31 -9.55
N SER A 166 29.57 -11.02 -9.88
CA SER A 166 29.05 -9.93 -9.06
C SER A 166 27.55 -10.04 -8.85
N GLY A 167 27.12 -9.90 -7.59
CA GLY A 167 25.70 -9.74 -7.26
C GLY A 167 25.28 -8.28 -7.39
N TYR A 168 23.99 -8.06 -7.59
CA TYR A 168 23.43 -6.72 -7.71
C TYR A 168 22.11 -6.57 -6.94
N ILE A 169 21.98 -5.42 -6.29
CA ILE A 169 20.79 -4.97 -5.58
C ILE A 169 20.25 -3.75 -6.31
N LEU A 170 18.96 -3.73 -6.64
CA LEU A 170 18.30 -2.53 -7.11
C LEU A 170 17.45 -1.97 -5.98
N LYS A 171 17.83 -0.80 -5.47
CA LYS A 171 17.21 -0.15 -4.31
C LYS A 171 17.30 -1.08 -3.09
N ASP A 172 16.21 -1.74 -2.75
CA ASP A 172 16.02 -2.65 -1.62
C ASP A 172 15.84 -4.12 -2.05
N LYS A 173 15.84 -4.41 -3.35
CA LYS A 173 15.59 -5.75 -3.88
C LYS A 173 16.84 -6.36 -4.50
N VAL A 174 17.17 -7.59 -4.09
CA VAL A 174 18.17 -8.41 -4.79
C VAL A 174 17.62 -8.79 -6.17
N ILE A 175 18.30 -8.33 -7.24
CA ILE A 175 17.92 -8.66 -8.62
C ILE A 175 18.81 -9.76 -9.20
N ARG A 176 20.01 -9.94 -8.65
CA ARG A 176 20.90 -11.05 -8.94
C ARG A 176 21.77 -11.36 -7.73
N PRO A 177 21.72 -12.57 -7.16
CA PRO A 177 22.62 -12.93 -6.06
C PRO A 177 24.07 -13.00 -6.57
N ALA A 178 25.03 -12.71 -5.69
CA ALA A 178 26.45 -12.89 -6.01
C ALA A 178 26.78 -14.38 -6.06
N MET A 179 27.40 -14.87 -7.13
CA MET A 179 27.93 -16.23 -7.13
C MET A 179 29.29 -16.25 -6.46
N VAL A 180 29.41 -17.01 -5.37
CA VAL A 180 30.55 -16.93 -4.46
C VAL A 180 31.13 -18.30 -4.15
N LYS A 181 32.43 -18.31 -3.83
CA LYS A 181 33.08 -19.42 -3.14
C LYS A 181 33.10 -19.12 -1.65
N VAL A 182 32.80 -20.13 -0.83
CA VAL A 182 32.75 -19.98 0.64
C VAL A 182 33.81 -20.85 1.28
N SER A 183 34.35 -20.42 2.42
CA SER A 183 35.22 -21.26 3.24
C SER A 183 34.43 -22.43 3.80
N GLY A 184 35.00 -23.63 3.73
CA GLY A 184 34.43 -24.86 4.28
C GLY A 184 35.48 -25.68 5.02
#